data_AF-A0A9W8NGH3-F1
#
_entry.id   AF-A0A9W8NGH3-F1
#
_cell.length_a   1.000
_cell.length_b   1.000
_cell.length_c   1.000
_cell.angle_alpha   90.00
_cell.angle_beta   90.00
_cell.angle_gamma   90.00
#
_symmetry.space_group_name_H-M   'P 1'
#
loop_
_entity.id
_entity.type
_entity.pdbx_description
1 polymer ?
#
loop_
_entity_poly.entity_id
_entity_poly.type
_entity_poly.pdbx_seq_one_letter_code
_entity_poly.pdbx_strand_id
1 'polypeptide(L)'
;MADIYSKAKTVQVWLSPHSPPMTEAIQFIENLSSKATSFGANDEILPLSRDHLPSIAISQDKAKVLINDAIHAHVDVFFLCSWFNRVWIVQEATLATELVLSCGLSTIRWDVFAVGAKILRGALRNLPDTTERQRMGSIKPA
;
A
#
# COMPACT_ATOMS: atom_id res chain seq x y z
N MET A 1 -24.79 3.39 4.70
CA MET A 1 -23.39 3.87 4.91
C MET A 1 -22.70 4.20 3.60
N ALA A 2 -22.90 3.43 2.52
CA ALA A 2 -22.36 3.76 1.20
C ALA A 2 -22.60 5.23 0.77
N ASP A 3 -23.80 5.76 1.00
CA ASP A 3 -24.15 7.15 0.70
C ASP A 3 -23.28 8.20 1.42
N ILE A 4 -22.75 7.87 2.59
CA ILE A 4 -21.90 8.79 3.37
C ILE A 4 -20.55 8.90 2.66
N TYR A 5 -19.91 7.77 2.38
CA TYR A 5 -18.60 7.74 1.74
C TYR A 5 -18.63 8.26 0.31
N SER A 6 -19.68 7.96 -0.46
CA SER A 6 -19.84 8.45 -1.83
C SER A 6 -20.10 9.96 -1.92
N LYS A 7 -20.61 10.59 -0.86
CA LYS A 7 -20.87 12.03 -0.80
C LYS A 7 -19.77 12.80 -0.05
N ALA A 8 -18.88 12.10 0.65
CA ALA A 8 -17.76 12.72 1.32
C ALA A 8 -16.73 13.22 0.30
N LYS A 9 -16.32 14.49 0.44
CA LYS A 9 -15.22 15.05 -0.35
C LYS A 9 -13.91 14.32 -0.06
N THR A 10 -13.65 14.05 1.22
CA THR A 10 -12.44 13.38 1.69
C THR A 10 -12.79 12.48 2.87
N VAL A 11 -12.24 11.27 2.87
CA VAL A 11 -12.33 10.30 3.96
C VAL A 11 -10.98 10.21 4.65
N GLN A 12 -10.95 10.61 5.91
CA GLN A 12 -9.74 10.55 6.73
C GLN A 12 -9.73 9.25 7.53
N VAL A 13 -8.73 8.41 7.31
CA VAL A 13 -8.53 7.16 8.04
C VAL A 13 -7.42 7.36 9.06
N TRP A 14 -7.76 7.27 10.33
CA TRP A 14 -6.78 7.31 11.41
C TRP A 14 -6.32 5.89 11.77
N LEU A 15 -5.08 5.55 11.43
CA LEU A 15 -4.52 4.22 11.69
C LEU A 15 -4.00 4.08 13.12
N SER A 16 -3.29 5.11 13.61
CA SER A 16 -2.66 5.11 14.93
C SER A 16 -2.22 6.52 15.34
N PRO A 17 -1.95 6.77 16.64
CA PRO A 17 -1.20 7.94 17.08
C PRO A 17 0.19 8.01 16.42
N HIS A 18 0.90 9.13 16.61
CA HIS A 18 2.26 9.27 16.09
C HIS A 18 3.14 8.09 16.53
N SER A 19 3.76 7.44 15.54
CA SER A 19 4.62 6.28 15.71
C SER A 19 5.75 6.38 14.69
N PRO A 20 7.03 6.40 15.12
CA PRO A 20 8.16 6.49 14.19
C PRO A 20 8.18 5.35 13.15
N PRO A 21 7.99 4.05 13.52
CA PRO A 21 7.91 2.96 12.55
C PRO A 21 6.84 3.15 11.46
N MET A 22 5.67 3.69 11.83
CA MET A 22 4.60 3.95 10.86
C MET A 22 4.93 5.12 9.94
N THR A 23 5.67 6.10 10.44
CA THR A 23 6.15 7.24 9.64
C THR A 23 7.18 6.78 8.63
N GLU A 24 8.12 5.92 9.04
CA GLU A 24 9.11 5.31 8.15
C GLU A 24 8.43 4.46 7.07
N ALA A 25 7.42 3.67 7.43
CA ALA A 25 6.65 2.88 6.47
C ALA A 25 5.93 3.76 5.45
N ILE A 26 5.30 4.86 5.89
CA ILE A 26 4.65 5.84 5.00
C ILE A 26 5.67 6.43 4.03
N GLN A 27 6.79 6.95 4.53
CA GLN A 27 7.84 7.56 3.71
C GLN A 27 8.43 6.57 2.70
N PHE A 28 8.62 5.31 3.11
CA PHE A 28 9.08 4.26 2.24
C PHE A 28 8.09 4.00 1.09
N ILE A 29 6.80 3.88 1.40
CA ILE A 29 5.75 3.67 0.40
C ILE A 29 5.65 4.86 -0.56
N GLU A 30 5.72 6.10 -0.07
CA GLU A 30 5.72 7.30 -0.91
C GLU A 30 6.92 7.34 -1.88
N ASN A 31 8.11 7.03 -1.37
CA ASN A 31 9.33 6.95 -2.17
C ASN A 31 9.26 5.81 -3.20
N LEU A 32 8.63 4.69 -2.84
CA LEU A 32 8.40 3.58 -3.76
C LEU A 32 7.43 3.98 -4.88
N SER A 33 6.34 4.66 -4.53
CA SER A 33 5.34 5.12 -5.48
C SER A 33 5.85 6.21 -6.41
N SER A 34 6.69 7.12 -5.94
CA SER A 34 7.31 8.14 -6.81
C SER A 34 8.26 7.53 -7.86
N LYS A 35 8.72 6.30 -7.63
CA LYS A 35 9.57 5.52 -8.54
C LYS A 35 8.79 4.49 -9.36
N ALA A 36 7.45 4.52 -9.36
CA ALA A 36 6.62 3.49 -9.98
C ALA A 36 6.94 3.22 -11.47
N THR A 37 7.27 4.27 -12.24
CA THR A 37 7.66 4.16 -13.64
C THR A 37 8.91 3.29 -13.85
N SER A 38 9.86 3.32 -12.91
CA SER A 38 11.07 2.48 -12.95
C SER A 38 10.78 0.99 -12.72
N PHE A 39 9.59 0.67 -12.20
CA PHE A 39 9.10 -0.70 -12.00
C PHE A 39 8.16 -1.16 -13.12
N GLY A 40 8.02 -0.38 -14.19
CA GLY A 40 7.14 -0.69 -15.33
C GLY A 40 5.66 -0.43 -15.07
N ALA A 41 5.32 0.34 -14.04
CA ALA A 41 3.96 0.86 -13.89
C ALA A 41 3.78 2.03 -14.87
N ASN A 42 3.10 1.81 -15.98
CA ASN A 42 2.73 2.89 -16.90
C ASN A 42 1.66 3.80 -16.25
N ASP A 43 1.74 5.10 -16.52
CA ASP A 43 0.85 6.15 -15.98
C ASP A 43 -0.65 5.95 -16.31
N GLU A 44 -0.99 5.09 -17.27
CA GLU A 44 -2.38 4.82 -17.67
C GLU A 44 -3.18 3.94 -16.68
N ILE A 45 -2.59 3.50 -15.55
CA ILE A 45 -3.16 2.46 -14.66
C ILE A 45 -3.71 3.02 -13.31
N LEU A 46 -4.09 4.29 -13.23
CA LEU A 46 -4.78 4.82 -12.04
C LEU A 46 -6.06 5.55 -12.46
N PRO A 47 -7.25 4.94 -12.22
CA PRO A 47 -7.65 4.53 -10.87
C PRO A 47 -8.03 3.05 -10.81
N LEU A 48 -7.58 2.35 -9.76
CA LEU A 48 -8.24 1.14 -9.22
C LEU A 48 -8.74 0.07 -10.23
N SER A 49 -8.16 -0.05 -11.43
CA SER A 49 -8.61 -1.04 -12.39
C SER A 49 -8.21 -2.42 -11.86
N ARG A 50 -9.22 -3.21 -11.48
CA ARG A 50 -9.11 -4.53 -10.83
C ARG A 50 -8.32 -5.55 -11.66
N ASP A 51 -8.21 -5.31 -12.96
CA ASP A 51 -7.97 -6.41 -13.91
C ASP A 51 -6.55 -6.42 -14.50
N HIS A 52 -5.79 -5.34 -14.34
CA HIS A 52 -4.38 -5.31 -14.76
C HIS A 52 -3.50 -4.94 -13.58
N LEU A 53 -3.11 -5.95 -12.79
CA LEU A 53 -1.88 -5.83 -12.03
C LEU A 53 -0.76 -5.77 -13.07
N PRO A 54 -0.06 -4.62 -13.25
CA PRO A 54 1.06 -4.59 -14.17
C PRO A 54 2.00 -5.71 -13.75
N SER A 55 2.43 -6.52 -14.72
CA SER A 55 3.46 -7.51 -14.48
C SER A 55 4.73 -6.72 -14.19
N ILE A 56 4.94 -6.43 -12.90
CA ILE A 56 6.04 -5.62 -12.42
C ILE A 56 7.32 -6.37 -12.82
N ALA A 57 8.10 -5.75 -13.70
CA ALA A 57 9.29 -6.33 -14.29
C ALA A 57 10.49 -6.24 -13.32
N ILE A 58 10.37 -6.87 -12.15
CA ILE A 58 11.43 -6.90 -11.14
C ILE A 58 12.09 -8.28 -11.13
N SER A 59 13.41 -8.33 -11.29
CA SER A 59 14.21 -9.56 -11.12
C SER A 59 14.14 -10.08 -9.68
N GLN A 60 14.33 -11.38 -9.47
CA GLN A 60 14.23 -11.96 -8.12
C GLN A 60 15.17 -11.30 -7.10
N ASP A 61 16.42 -10.99 -7.47
CA ASP A 61 17.37 -10.31 -6.58
C ASP A 61 16.88 -8.93 -6.15
N LYS A 62 16.36 -8.14 -7.10
CA LYS A 62 15.79 -6.83 -6.81
C LYS A 62 14.53 -6.94 -5.97
N ALA A 63 13.69 -7.96 -6.21
CA ALA A 63 12.51 -8.21 -5.40
C ALA A 63 12.90 -8.53 -3.95
N LYS A 64 13.96 -9.32 -3.75
CA LYS A 64 14.43 -9.69 -2.40
C LYS A 64 14.94 -8.48 -1.64
N VAL A 65 15.77 -7.66 -2.28
CA VAL A 65 16.27 -6.41 -1.68
C VAL A 65 15.11 -5.49 -1.34
N LEU A 66 14.18 -5.26 -2.27
CA LEU A 66 13.03 -4.39 -2.05
C LEU A 66 12.15 -4.85 -0.88
N ILE A 67 11.87 -6.14 -0.77
CA ILE A 67 11.07 -6.68 0.33
C ILE A 67 11.81 -6.60 1.66
N ASN A 68 13.13 -6.83 1.68
CA ASN A 68 13.92 -6.65 2.89
C ASN A 68 13.92 -5.18 3.34
N ASP A 69 14.12 -4.25 2.40
CA ASP A 69 14.06 -2.81 2.68
C ASP A 69 12.67 -2.40 3.21
N ALA A 70 11.60 -2.98 2.67
CA ALA A 70 10.24 -2.74 3.16
C ALA A 70 10.02 -3.25 4.60
N ILE A 71 10.57 -4.42 4.94
CA ILE A 71 10.53 -4.95 6.32
C ILE A 71 11.36 -4.07 7.25
N HIS A 72 12.54 -3.63 6.83
CA HIS A 72 13.37 -2.70 7.59
C HIS A 72 12.69 -1.35 7.82
N ALA A 73 11.89 -0.89 6.85
CA ALA A 73 11.05 0.30 6.97
C ALA A 73 9.69 0.03 7.67
N HIS A 74 9.52 -1.12 8.33
CA HIS A 74 8.33 -1.46 9.12
C HIS A 74 7.00 -1.52 8.35
N VAL A 75 7.06 -1.76 7.03
CA VAL A 75 5.85 -1.91 6.21
C VAL A 75 5.04 -3.14 6.62
N ASP A 76 5.69 -4.21 7.10
CA ASP A 76 5.02 -5.38 7.66
C ASP A 76 4.09 -5.01 8.83
N VAL A 77 4.58 -4.17 9.76
CA VAL A 77 3.80 -3.70 10.90
C VAL A 77 2.66 -2.77 10.45
N PHE A 78 2.89 -1.93 9.45
CA PHE A 78 1.86 -1.04 8.90
C PHE A 78 0.63 -1.80 8.38
N PHE A 79 0.83 -2.91 7.65
CA PHE A 79 -0.26 -3.75 7.17
C PHE A 79 -0.96 -4.57 8.27
N LEU A 80 -0.39 -4.66 9.48
CA LEU A 80 -1.05 -5.26 10.64
C LEU A 80 -2.03 -4.31 11.34
N CYS A 81 -2.09 -3.03 10.95
CA CYS A 81 -3.06 -2.10 11.52
C CYS A 81 -4.50 -2.63 11.39
N SER A 82 -5.25 -2.56 12.49
CA SER A 82 -6.59 -3.18 12.59
C SER A 82 -7.57 -2.70 11.52
N TRP A 83 -7.40 -1.47 11.01
CA TRP A 83 -8.20 -0.91 9.93
C TRP A 83 -8.18 -1.77 8.66
N PHE A 84 -7.01 -2.31 8.27
CA PHE A 84 -6.87 -3.20 7.09
C PHE A 84 -7.61 -4.54 7.22
N ASN A 85 -8.05 -4.89 8.44
CA ASN A 85 -8.79 -6.12 8.70
C ASN A 85 -10.30 -5.89 8.90
N ARG A 86 -10.79 -4.66 8.71
CA ARG A 86 -12.22 -4.35 8.81
C ARG A 86 -12.94 -4.69 7.52
N VAL A 87 -14.13 -5.27 7.61
CA VAL A 87 -14.97 -5.59 6.44
C VAL A 87 -15.35 -4.33 5.64
N TRP A 88 -15.55 -3.20 6.31
CA TRP A 88 -16.05 -1.97 5.71
C TRP A 88 -14.99 -1.13 4.99
N ILE A 89 -13.71 -1.50 5.07
CA ILE A 89 -12.61 -0.83 4.38
C ILE A 89 -12.86 -0.70 2.87
N VAL A 90 -13.51 -1.69 2.27
CA VAL A 90 -13.82 -1.67 0.84
C VAL A 90 -14.73 -0.50 0.53
N GLN A 91 -15.76 -0.22 1.33
CA GLN A 91 -16.64 0.93 1.11
C GLN A 91 -15.92 2.24 1.36
N GLU A 92 -15.11 2.30 2.41
CA GLU A 92 -14.31 3.47 2.76
C GLU A 92 -13.33 3.85 1.64
N ALA A 93 -12.62 2.87 1.08
CA ALA A 93 -11.58 3.08 0.08
C ALA A 93 -12.10 3.19 -1.36
N THR A 94 -13.21 2.52 -1.70
CA THR A 94 -13.71 2.50 -3.08
C THR A 94 -14.76 3.57 -3.37
N LEU A 95 -15.51 4.03 -2.36
CA LEU A 95 -16.56 5.03 -2.55
C LEU A 95 -16.09 6.45 -2.27
N ALA A 96 -14.99 6.63 -1.55
CA ALA A 96 -14.46 7.95 -1.26
C ALA A 96 -13.98 8.66 -2.53
N THR A 97 -14.29 9.95 -2.65
CA THR A 97 -13.70 10.81 -3.71
C THR A 97 -12.20 10.96 -3.50
N GLU A 98 -11.80 11.13 -2.24
CA GLU A 98 -10.40 11.19 -1.80
C GLU A 98 -10.30 10.43 -0.49
N LEU A 99 -9.27 9.61 -0.31
CA LEU A 99 -8.99 8.94 0.95
C LEU A 99 -7.54 9.19 1.37
N VAL A 100 -7.36 9.52 2.65
CA VAL A 100 -6.06 9.81 3.25
C VAL A 100 -5.87 8.92 4.47
N LEU A 101 -4.76 8.19 4.52
CA LEU A 101 -4.32 7.44 5.69
C LEU A 101 -3.47 8.35 6.58
N SER A 102 -3.76 8.39 7.88
CA SER A 102 -3.01 9.15 8.88
C SER A 102 -2.44 8.27 9.98
N CYS A 103 -1.20 8.56 10.35
CA CYS A 103 -0.57 8.12 11.58
C CYS A 103 0.00 9.34 12.31
N GLY A 104 -0.71 9.84 13.32
CA GLY A 104 -0.36 11.10 13.97
C GLY A 104 -0.34 12.26 12.96
N LEU A 105 0.82 12.89 12.79
CA LEU A 105 1.05 13.98 11.83
C LEU A 105 1.47 13.51 10.43
N SER A 106 1.80 12.22 10.29
CA SER A 106 2.24 11.64 9.02
C SER A 106 1.01 11.18 8.23
N THR A 107 0.93 11.53 6.95
CA THR A 107 -0.23 11.23 6.10
C THR A 107 0.19 10.76 4.73
N ILE A 108 -0.58 9.86 4.12
CA ILE A 108 -0.39 9.41 2.75
C ILE A 108 -1.75 9.30 2.05
N ARG A 109 -1.84 9.79 0.81
CA ARG A 109 -3.06 9.61 0.00
C ARG A 109 -3.21 8.16 -0.46
N TRP A 110 -4.45 7.71 -0.59
CA TRP A 110 -4.77 6.33 -0.95
C TRP A 110 -4.26 5.91 -2.33
N ASP A 111 -4.32 6.80 -3.32
CA ASP A 111 -3.78 6.57 -4.67
C ASP A 111 -2.28 6.27 -4.62
N VAL A 112 -1.53 7.09 -3.87
CA VAL A 112 -0.08 6.92 -3.67
C VAL A 112 0.21 5.64 -2.90
N PHE A 113 -0.52 5.37 -1.81
CA PHE A 113 -0.37 4.14 -1.05
C PHE A 113 -0.64 2.89 -1.90
N ALA A 114 -1.71 2.89 -2.69
CA ALA A 114 -2.13 1.77 -3.51
C ALA A 114 -1.09 1.42 -4.59
N VAL A 115 -0.40 2.42 -5.16
CA VAL A 115 0.70 2.19 -6.11
C VAL A 115 1.86 1.44 -5.44
N GLY A 116 2.35 1.92 -4.30
CA GLY A 116 3.46 1.29 -3.59
C GLY A 116 3.10 -0.11 -3.10
N ALA A 117 1.86 -0.29 -2.60
CA ALA A 117 1.34 -1.60 -2.22
C ALA A 117 1.28 -2.58 -3.41
N LYS A 118 0.87 -2.12 -4.60
CA LYS A 118 0.90 -2.93 -5.83
C LYS A 118 2.33 -3.34 -6.20
N ILE A 119 3.30 -2.43 -6.10
CA ILE A 119 4.72 -2.71 -6.38
C ILE A 119 5.24 -3.80 -5.42
N LEU A 120 5.01 -3.64 -4.13
CA LEU A 120 5.39 -4.63 -3.11
C LEU A 120 4.74 -5.99 -3.36
N ARG A 121 3.46 -6.01 -3.72
CA ARG A 121 2.75 -7.25 -4.04
C ARG A 121 3.33 -7.94 -5.28
N GLY A 122 3.71 -7.18 -6.32
CA GLY A 122 4.38 -7.73 -7.49
C GLY A 122 5.73 -8.34 -7.14
N ALA A 123 6.52 -7.65 -6.31
CA ALA A 123 7.80 -8.16 -5.81
C ALA A 123 7.62 -9.46 -5.00
N LEU A 124 6.64 -9.53 -4.09
CA LEU A 124 6.34 -10.74 -3.31
C LEU A 124 5.98 -11.95 -4.17
N ARG A 125 5.29 -11.73 -5.30
CA ARG A 125 4.95 -12.82 -6.23
C ARG A 125 6.18 -13.42 -6.91
N ASN A 126 7.22 -12.61 -7.14
CA ASN A 126 8.47 -13.04 -7.77
C ASN A 126 9.42 -13.74 -6.80
N LEU A 127 9.21 -13.64 -5.48
CA LEU A 127 10.02 -14.31 -4.48
C LEU A 127 9.60 -15.77 -4.28
N PRO A 128 10.53 -16.72 -4.05
CA PRO A 128 10.19 -18.05 -3.54
C PRO A 128 9.55 -17.96 -2.14
N ASP A 129 9.04 -19.07 -1.62
CA ASP A 129 8.46 -19.13 -0.26
C ASP A 129 9.57 -19.01 0.80
N THR A 130 9.97 -17.77 1.09
CA THR A 130 11.01 -17.43 2.07
C THR A 130 10.41 -16.79 3.32
N THR A 131 11.17 -16.73 4.41
CA THR A 131 10.77 -16.08 5.66
C THR A 131 10.31 -14.64 5.47
N GLU A 132 10.95 -13.88 4.56
CA GLU A 132 10.59 -12.50 4.24
C GLU A 132 9.22 -12.42 3.55
N ARG A 133 8.94 -13.36 2.62
CA ARG A 133 7.63 -13.46 1.97
C ARG A 133 6.53 -13.80 2.97
N GLN A 134 6.82 -14.67 3.95
CA GLN A 134 5.87 -15.02 5.02
C GLN A 134 5.58 -13.83 5.94
N ARG A 135 6.60 -13.04 6.32
CA ARG A 135 6.42 -11.83 7.15
C ARG A 135 5.56 -10.76 6.48
N MET A 136 5.73 -10.59 5.16
CA MET A 136 4.94 -9.64 4.36
C MET A 136 3.63 -10.23 3.80
N GLY A 137 3.29 -11.47 4.17
CA GLY A 137 2.09 -12.18 3.69
C GLY A 137 0.76 -11.51 4.06
N SER A 138 0.77 -10.55 4.99
CA SER A 138 -0.38 -9.74 5.39
C SER A 138 -0.83 -8.73 4.32
N ILE A 139 -0.05 -8.50 3.25
CA ILE A 139 -0.45 -7.63 2.15
C ILE A 139 -1.58 -8.31 1.34
N LYS A 140 -2.82 -8.04 1.76
CA LYS A 140 -4.04 -8.49 1.06
C LYS A 140 -4.27 -7.62 -0.18
N PRO A 141 -4.81 -8.18 -1.28
CA PRO A 141 -5.35 -7.35 -2.35
C PRO A 141 -6.52 -6.51 -1.79
N ALA A 142 -6.46 -5.20 -2.03
CA ALA A 142 -7.63 -4.33 -1.89
C ALA A 142 -8.65 -4.60 -3.01
#